data_AF-A0A7R9CLQ9-F1
#
_entry.id   AF-A0A7R9CLQ9-F1
#
_cell.length_a   1.000
_cell.length_b   1.000
_cell.length_c   1.000
_cell.angle_alpha   90.00
_cell.angle_beta   90.00
_cell.angle_gamma   90.00
#
_symmetry.space_group_name_H-M   'P 1'
#
loop_
_entity.id
_entity.type
_entity.pdbx_description
1 polymer ?
#
loop_
_entity_poly.entity_id
_entity_poly.type
_entity_poly.pdbx_seq_one_letter_code
_entity_poly.pdbx_strand_id
1 'polypeptide(L)'
;MSLAARFGGVLLALTKKVRFGWFCFNSTLLARHERCFETAAYERLNDSHIRDNKAMATRTAEQCSLDDLSLNSPWLSVRISIYRTLHVIRAKRARHVSRTVREFANPDLRRRTRNKLDGLRMLERSGLESRSDILKMMAEVDPETLLEWLNMGQGDERDMQLIALEQLCMLLLMADNVDRCFESCPPRTFLPALCRIFLDECAPDNVLEVTARAITYYLDVSAECTRRIIAMDGAVKAICNRLVVAELASRTSKDLAEQCIKVLELICTREAGAVFEAGGLNCVLSFIRDNGCRVHKDTLHSAMAVVSRLCTKMEPQDASLPACVEALSTLLKHEDSHVADGALRCFASLADRFTRRGVDPAPLAEHGLVTELLNRLSNAAGPAATTCTGPGTPGVNTTTTAPETKSSASVSTIISLLSTLCRGSPVITHNYQMPSRKL
;
A
#
# COMPACT_ATOMS: atom_id res chain seq x y z
N MET A 1 -8.45 -7.46 -35.27
CA MET A 1 -8.29 -7.61 -33.80
C MET A 1 -7.05 -8.45 -33.52
N SER A 2 -5.87 -7.86 -33.21
CA SER A 2 -4.73 -8.65 -32.66
C SER A 2 -3.52 -7.88 -32.09
N LEU A 3 -3.39 -6.55 -32.19
CA LEU A 3 -2.19 -5.84 -31.68
C LEU A 3 -2.45 -4.93 -30.47
N ALA A 4 -3.62 -4.29 -30.40
CA ALA A 4 -3.98 -3.37 -29.31
C ALA A 4 -4.19 -4.07 -27.95
N ALA A 5 -4.68 -5.31 -27.95
CA ALA A 5 -4.87 -6.09 -26.72
C ALA A 5 -3.54 -6.57 -26.10
N ARG A 6 -2.49 -6.74 -26.90
CA ARG A 6 -1.15 -7.14 -26.42
C ARG A 6 -0.37 -5.94 -25.84
N PHE A 7 -0.56 -4.73 -26.36
CA PHE A 7 0.08 -3.51 -25.82
C PHE A 7 -0.56 -3.00 -24.51
N GLY A 8 -1.88 -3.15 -24.35
CA GLY A 8 -2.57 -2.78 -23.10
C GLY A 8 -2.12 -3.59 -21.88
N GLY A 9 -1.79 -4.87 -22.07
CA GLY A 9 -1.28 -5.74 -21.00
C GLY A 9 0.15 -5.38 -20.53
N VAL A 10 1.02 -4.96 -21.46
CA VAL A 10 2.41 -4.57 -21.15
C VAL A 10 2.49 -3.23 -20.42
N LEU A 11 1.61 -2.27 -20.78
CA LEU A 11 1.56 -0.96 -20.12
C LEU A 11 0.99 -1.04 -18.69
N LEU A 12 0.06 -1.97 -18.44
CA LEU A 12 -0.47 -2.26 -17.10
C LEU A 12 0.54 -3.01 -16.22
N ALA A 13 1.41 -3.84 -16.81
CA ALA A 13 2.50 -4.51 -16.12
C ALA A 13 3.65 -3.54 -15.76
N LEU A 14 3.97 -2.59 -16.64
CA LEU A 14 4.98 -1.55 -16.39
C LEU A 14 4.53 -0.53 -15.32
N THR A 15 3.25 -0.15 -15.30
CA THR A 15 2.71 0.75 -14.26
C THR A 15 2.64 0.09 -12.88
N LYS A 16 2.43 -1.24 -12.80
CA LYS A 16 2.53 -2.01 -11.55
C LYS A 16 3.98 -2.17 -11.07
N LYS A 17 4.94 -2.44 -11.98
CA LYS A 17 6.39 -2.49 -11.65
C LYS A 17 6.94 -1.14 -11.17
N VAL A 18 6.48 -0.02 -11.74
CA VAL A 18 6.91 1.33 -11.34
C VAL A 18 6.33 1.75 -9.97
N ARG A 19 5.13 1.29 -9.61
CA ARG A 19 4.51 1.57 -8.30
C ARG A 19 5.14 0.74 -7.17
N PHE A 20 5.63 -0.46 -7.49
CA PHE A 20 6.30 -1.37 -6.55
C PHE A 20 7.79 -1.05 -6.33
N GLY A 21 8.51 -0.71 -7.41
CA GLY A 21 9.87 -0.19 -7.31
C GLY A 21 9.96 1.12 -6.50
N TRP A 22 8.86 1.88 -6.39
CA TRP A 22 8.80 3.12 -5.62
C TRP A 22 8.83 2.93 -4.10
N PHE A 23 8.36 1.76 -3.59
CA PHE A 23 8.35 1.46 -2.15
C PHE A 23 9.72 0.91 -1.69
N CYS A 24 10.34 0.00 -2.48
CA CYS A 24 11.67 -0.53 -2.17
C CYS A 24 12.81 0.49 -2.42
N PHE A 25 12.69 1.35 -3.45
CA PHE A 25 13.73 2.34 -3.74
C PHE A 25 13.81 3.45 -2.68
N ASN A 26 12.77 3.69 -1.87
CA ASN A 26 12.77 4.73 -0.84
C ASN A 26 13.58 4.34 0.42
N SER A 27 13.65 3.05 0.75
CA SER A 27 14.44 2.56 1.90
C SER A 27 15.92 2.34 1.55
N THR A 28 16.21 1.85 0.34
CA THR A 28 17.59 1.58 -0.10
C THR A 28 18.32 2.83 -0.57
N LEU A 29 17.60 3.85 -1.09
CA LEU A 29 18.21 5.13 -1.47
C LEU A 29 18.47 6.04 -0.27
N LEU A 30 17.67 5.99 0.81
CA LEU A 30 18.00 6.70 2.06
C LEU A 30 19.33 6.19 2.64
N ALA A 31 19.55 4.87 2.62
CA ALA A 31 20.78 4.22 3.10
C ALA A 31 22.00 4.35 2.14
N ARG A 32 21.78 4.77 0.89
CA ARG A 32 22.85 5.10 -0.08
C ARG A 32 23.16 6.61 -0.10
N HIS A 33 22.18 7.48 0.16
CA HIS A 33 22.36 8.93 0.16
C HIS A 33 23.01 9.47 1.45
N GLU A 34 22.78 8.82 2.61
CA GLU A 34 23.53 9.13 3.85
C GLU A 34 25.03 8.82 3.68
N ARG A 35 25.38 7.73 3.00
CA ARG A 35 26.77 7.34 2.75
C ARG A 35 27.52 8.26 1.79
N CYS A 36 26.88 8.72 0.71
CA CYS A 36 27.51 9.67 -0.22
C CYS A 36 27.67 11.07 0.37
N PHE A 37 26.90 11.45 1.39
CA PHE A 37 27.02 12.75 2.05
C PHE A 37 28.19 12.80 3.04
N GLU A 38 28.51 11.69 3.71
CA GLU A 38 29.66 11.61 4.63
C GLU A 38 31.00 11.50 3.90
N THR A 39 31.08 10.75 2.79
CA THR A 39 32.32 10.67 2.00
C THR A 39 32.59 11.95 1.20
N ALA A 40 31.55 12.58 0.63
CA ALA A 40 31.71 13.83 -0.11
C ALA A 40 31.93 15.07 0.79
N ALA A 41 31.63 14.99 2.09
CA ALA A 41 31.91 16.06 3.05
C ALA A 41 33.36 16.05 3.55
N TYR A 42 34.04 14.90 3.51
CA TYR A 42 35.44 14.78 3.94
C TYR A 42 36.43 15.15 2.83
N GLU A 43 36.10 14.88 1.56
CA GLU A 43 36.95 15.25 0.41
C GLU A 43 36.71 16.67 -0.15
N ARG A 44 35.68 17.39 0.32
CA ARG A 44 35.39 18.79 -0.06
C ARG A 44 35.86 19.81 0.99
N LEU A 45 37.04 19.58 1.55
CA LEU A 45 37.78 20.58 2.34
C LEU A 45 39.02 21.11 1.62
N ASN A 46 39.26 20.73 0.35
CA ASN A 46 40.29 21.35 -0.50
C ASN A 46 39.65 22.22 -1.60
N ASP A 47 39.71 23.54 -1.39
CA ASP A 47 39.21 24.62 -2.25
C ASP A 47 40.07 24.82 -3.51
N SER A 48 39.49 24.64 -4.72
CA SER A 48 39.76 25.48 -5.91
C SER A 48 38.87 25.15 -7.13
N HIS A 49 38.31 23.94 -7.23
CA HIS A 49 37.68 23.43 -8.46
C HIS A 49 36.20 23.83 -8.72
N ILE A 50 35.57 24.60 -7.83
CA ILE A 50 34.11 24.91 -7.92
C ILE A 50 33.82 26.11 -8.83
N ARG A 51 34.79 27.01 -9.07
CA ARG A 51 34.56 28.18 -9.94
C ARG A 51 34.53 27.86 -11.43
N ASP A 52 35.33 26.88 -11.87
CA ASP A 52 35.47 26.57 -13.30
C ASP A 52 34.30 25.74 -13.86
N ASN A 53 33.69 24.87 -13.05
CA ASN A 53 32.55 24.05 -13.47
C ASN A 53 31.26 24.85 -13.69
N LYS A 54 31.11 26.00 -13.00
CA LYS A 54 29.93 26.86 -13.18
C LYS A 54 29.98 27.63 -14.50
N ALA A 55 31.18 27.95 -15.01
CA ALA A 55 31.39 28.62 -16.29
C ALA A 55 31.26 27.68 -17.50
N MET A 56 31.55 26.38 -17.32
CA MET A 56 31.40 25.38 -18.39
C MET A 56 29.94 25.01 -18.62
N ALA A 57 29.13 24.93 -17.55
CA ALA A 57 27.71 24.60 -17.61
C ALA A 57 26.84 25.71 -18.22
N THR A 58 27.22 26.98 -18.07
CA THR A 58 26.53 28.10 -18.73
C THR A 58 26.82 28.15 -20.24
N ARG A 59 28.04 27.80 -20.69
CA ARG A 59 28.35 27.72 -22.13
C ARG A 59 27.65 26.56 -22.84
N THR A 60 27.46 25.42 -22.17
CA THR A 60 26.75 24.26 -22.77
C THR A 60 25.23 24.49 -22.88
N ALA A 61 24.66 25.39 -22.09
CA ALA A 61 23.24 25.74 -22.18
C ALA A 61 22.94 26.72 -23.33
N GLU A 62 23.89 27.59 -23.70
CA GLU A 62 23.75 28.53 -24.83
C GLU A 62 24.01 27.86 -26.20
N GLN A 63 24.76 26.75 -26.24
CA GLN A 63 25.08 26.04 -27.49
C GLN A 63 23.98 25.07 -27.99
N CYS A 64 22.89 24.88 -27.24
CA CYS A 64 21.77 24.00 -27.61
C CYS A 64 20.54 24.75 -28.14
N SER A 65 20.70 26.00 -28.59
CA SER A 65 19.73 26.65 -29.48
C SER A 65 20.28 26.67 -30.89
N LEU A 66 19.46 26.20 -31.84
CA LEU A 66 19.71 26.16 -33.29
C LEU A 66 20.59 24.98 -33.74
N ASP A 67 19.96 23.82 -33.93
CA ASP A 67 19.81 23.21 -35.26
C ASP A 67 19.08 21.86 -35.14
N ASP A 68 18.27 21.53 -36.15
CA ASP A 68 17.37 20.36 -36.29
C ASP A 68 15.98 20.40 -35.63
N LEU A 69 15.19 21.42 -36.02
CA LEU A 69 13.73 21.37 -36.04
C LEU A 69 13.22 20.89 -37.41
N SER A 70 13.18 19.57 -37.61
CA SER A 70 12.28 18.95 -38.60
C SER A 70 10.95 18.63 -37.92
N LEU A 71 10.00 19.57 -38.03
CA LEU A 71 8.61 19.44 -37.61
C LEU A 71 7.83 18.56 -38.60
N ASN A 72 7.83 17.24 -38.38
CA ASN A 72 6.67 16.37 -38.67
C ASN A 72 6.94 14.92 -38.22
N SER A 73 6.84 14.67 -36.91
CA SER A 73 6.90 13.32 -36.37
C SER A 73 5.71 13.06 -35.43
N PRO A 74 4.93 11.97 -35.64
CA PRO A 74 3.83 11.56 -34.75
C PRO A 74 4.24 11.34 -33.28
N TRP A 75 5.55 11.31 -33.01
CA TRP A 75 6.16 11.04 -31.71
C TRP A 75 6.39 12.28 -30.84
N LEU A 76 6.20 13.49 -31.38
CA LEU A 76 6.44 14.74 -30.64
C LEU A 76 5.46 14.91 -29.45
N SER A 77 4.20 14.54 -29.65
CA SER A 77 3.17 14.58 -28.60
C SER A 77 3.43 13.57 -27.47
N VAL A 78 3.98 12.40 -27.82
CA VAL A 78 4.40 11.36 -26.86
C VAL A 78 5.60 11.84 -26.05
N ARG A 79 6.60 12.46 -26.69
CA ARG A 79 7.77 13.04 -26.01
C ARG A 79 7.39 14.14 -25.02
N ILE A 80 6.48 15.04 -25.40
CA ILE A 80 5.99 16.11 -24.52
C ILE A 80 5.22 15.54 -23.31
N SER A 81 4.41 14.51 -23.52
CA SER A 81 3.67 13.82 -22.45
C SER A 81 4.62 13.11 -21.45
N ILE A 82 5.67 12.45 -21.96
CA ILE A 82 6.71 11.82 -21.14
C ILE A 82 7.48 12.88 -20.35
N TYR A 83 7.86 14.00 -20.98
CA TYR A 83 8.57 15.09 -20.31
C TYR A 83 7.73 15.76 -19.20
N ARG A 84 6.44 16.00 -19.43
CA ARG A 84 5.53 16.53 -18.40
C ARG A 84 5.36 15.56 -17.22
N THR A 85 5.26 14.27 -17.50
CA THR A 85 5.16 13.22 -16.48
C THR A 85 6.44 13.15 -15.64
N LEU A 86 7.62 13.18 -16.27
CA LEU A 86 8.91 13.21 -15.60
C LEU A 86 9.10 14.48 -14.76
N HIS A 87 8.59 15.63 -15.21
CA HIS A 87 8.66 16.89 -14.47
C HIS A 87 7.78 16.87 -13.20
N VAL A 88 6.58 16.29 -13.28
CA VAL A 88 5.69 16.10 -12.12
C VAL A 88 6.29 15.10 -11.11
N ILE A 89 6.94 14.04 -11.59
CA ILE A 89 7.66 13.07 -10.76
C ILE A 89 8.84 13.74 -10.03
N ARG A 90 9.63 14.58 -10.72
CA ARG A 90 10.72 15.35 -10.12
C ARG A 90 10.21 16.34 -9.06
N ALA A 91 9.11 17.03 -9.31
CA ALA A 91 8.51 17.97 -8.36
C ALA A 91 7.87 17.28 -7.13
N LYS A 92 7.36 16.05 -7.26
CA LYS A 92 6.91 15.23 -6.12
C LYS A 92 8.07 14.71 -5.29
N ARG A 93 9.18 14.31 -5.93
CA ARG A 93 10.42 13.88 -5.27
C ARG A 93 11.04 15.01 -4.44
N ALA A 94 11.10 16.24 -4.98
CA ALA A 94 11.62 17.41 -4.27
C ALA A 94 10.79 17.79 -3.02
N ARG A 95 9.45 17.68 -3.10
CA ARG A 95 8.55 17.92 -1.96
C ARG A 95 8.63 16.85 -0.88
N HIS A 96 8.86 15.59 -1.27
CA HIS A 96 9.03 14.48 -0.32
C HIS A 96 10.34 14.62 0.45
N VAL A 97 11.45 14.91 -0.24
CA VAL A 97 12.75 15.19 0.39
C VAL A 97 12.68 16.38 1.35
N SER A 98 11.98 17.46 0.99
CA SER A 98 11.78 18.63 1.86
C SER A 98 10.91 18.35 3.11
N ARG A 99 10.12 17.26 3.08
CA ARG A 99 9.29 16.81 4.22
C ARG A 99 10.10 15.90 5.15
N THR A 100 10.88 14.98 4.58
CA THR A 100 11.81 14.13 5.33
C THR A 100 12.89 14.96 6.04
N VAL A 101 13.43 16.00 5.40
CA VAL A 101 14.39 16.93 6.03
C VAL A 101 13.76 17.71 7.20
N ARG A 102 12.46 17.97 7.17
CA ARG A 102 11.71 18.59 8.29
C ARG A 102 11.46 17.61 9.44
N GLU A 103 11.30 16.32 9.16
CA GLU A 103 11.15 15.26 10.18
C GLU A 103 12.48 14.97 10.92
N PHE A 104 13.64 15.11 10.26
CA PHE A 104 14.97 15.04 10.89
C PHE A 104 15.36 16.27 11.73
N ALA A 105 14.52 17.31 11.75
CA ALA A 105 14.64 18.43 12.68
C ALA A 105 14.02 18.12 14.06
N ASN A 106 13.39 16.94 14.24
CA ASN A 106 12.78 16.54 15.51
C ASN A 106 13.86 16.16 16.57
N PRO A 107 13.91 16.86 17.73
CA PRO A 107 14.93 16.65 18.76
C PRO A 107 14.93 15.24 19.38
N ASP A 108 13.77 14.57 19.45
CA ASP A 108 13.65 13.23 20.03
C ASP A 108 14.14 12.12 19.09
N LEU A 109 14.00 12.32 17.78
CA LEU A 109 14.59 11.43 16.78
C LEU A 109 16.12 11.53 16.82
N ARG A 110 16.67 12.74 17.01
CA ARG A 110 18.11 12.98 17.21
C ARG A 110 18.66 12.33 18.47
N ARG A 111 17.89 12.27 19.57
CA ARG A 111 18.27 11.52 20.78
C ARG A 111 18.29 10.02 20.53
N ARG A 112 17.33 9.47 19.76
CA ARG A 112 17.33 8.04 19.40
C ARG A 112 18.43 7.65 18.43
N THR A 113 18.75 8.47 17.43
CA THR A 113 19.93 8.23 16.58
C THR A 113 21.22 8.39 17.39
N ARG A 114 21.30 9.34 18.33
CA ARG A 114 22.46 9.48 19.22
C ARG A 114 22.63 8.25 20.11
N ASN A 115 21.57 7.72 20.71
CA ASN A 115 21.65 6.51 21.54
C ASN A 115 21.96 5.24 20.71
N LYS A 116 21.47 5.15 19.45
CA LYS A 116 21.86 4.08 18.51
C LYS A 116 23.32 4.23 18.05
N LEU A 117 23.78 5.46 17.82
CA LEU A 117 25.18 5.77 17.53
C LEU A 117 26.09 5.52 18.75
N ASP A 118 25.63 5.76 19.97
CA ASP A 118 26.39 5.49 21.19
C ASP A 118 26.48 3.98 21.47
N GLY A 119 25.45 3.21 21.14
CA GLY A 119 25.51 1.74 21.10
C GLY A 119 26.44 1.22 19.99
N LEU A 120 26.44 1.85 18.82
CA LEU A 120 27.40 1.55 17.74
C LEU A 120 28.83 1.96 18.11
N ARG A 121 29.05 3.05 18.86
CA ARG A 121 30.36 3.50 19.37
C ARG A 121 30.89 2.62 20.49
N MET A 122 30.02 1.97 21.26
CA MET A 122 30.41 0.93 22.22
C MET A 122 30.90 -0.34 21.49
N LEU A 123 30.27 -0.68 20.36
CA LEU A 123 30.73 -1.74 19.44
C LEU A 123 31.97 -1.33 18.62
N GLU A 124 32.17 -0.05 18.35
CA GLU A 124 33.35 0.51 17.67
C GLU A 124 34.60 0.49 18.58
N ARG A 125 34.42 0.41 19.90
CA ARG A 125 35.53 0.19 20.87
C ARG A 125 36.02 -1.26 20.93
N SER A 126 35.26 -2.21 20.39
CA SER A 126 35.74 -3.56 20.08
C SER A 126 36.11 -3.60 18.60
N GLY A 127 37.38 -3.36 18.27
CA GLY A 127 37.85 -3.08 16.92
C GLY A 127 37.32 -4.00 15.82
N LEU A 128 36.31 -3.52 15.07
CA LEU A 128 35.83 -4.07 13.81
C LEU A 128 35.59 -2.92 12.83
N GLU A 129 36.63 -2.53 12.11
CA GLU A 129 36.59 -1.48 11.08
C GLU A 129 36.30 -2.10 9.70
N SER A 130 35.03 -2.18 9.31
CA SER A 130 34.54 -1.84 7.96
C SER A 130 33.14 -2.43 7.74
N ARG A 131 32.28 -1.66 7.08
CA ARG A 131 30.97 -2.11 6.59
C ARG A 131 31.07 -3.30 5.63
N SER A 132 32.24 -3.54 5.04
CA SER A 132 32.56 -4.75 4.27
C SER A 132 32.61 -6.00 5.14
N ASP A 133 32.97 -5.88 6.41
CA ASP A 133 33.21 -7.02 7.30
C ASP A 133 31.91 -7.47 7.96
N ILE A 134 30.99 -6.54 8.21
CA ILE A 134 29.58 -6.87 8.50
C ILE A 134 28.94 -7.57 7.29
N LEU A 135 29.13 -7.06 6.07
CA LEU A 135 28.64 -7.72 4.85
C LEU A 135 29.33 -9.08 4.60
N LYS A 136 30.60 -9.26 4.99
CA LYS A 136 31.31 -10.55 4.91
C LYS A 136 30.81 -11.53 5.96
N MET A 137 30.70 -11.13 7.24
CA MET A 137 30.07 -11.96 8.28
C MET A 137 28.65 -12.37 7.89
N MET A 138 27.87 -11.45 7.31
CA MET A 138 26.50 -11.72 6.85
C MET A 138 26.44 -12.55 5.56
N ALA A 139 27.50 -12.56 4.74
CA ALA A 139 27.61 -13.43 3.57
C ALA A 139 28.19 -14.82 3.91
N GLU A 140 28.73 -14.99 5.12
CA GLU A 140 29.33 -16.24 5.60
C GLU A 140 28.34 -17.15 6.34
N VAL A 141 27.16 -16.67 6.73
CA VAL A 141 26.14 -17.54 7.33
C VAL A 141 25.47 -18.35 6.22
N ASP A 142 25.76 -19.64 6.23
CA ASP A 142 25.21 -20.59 5.26
C ASP A 142 23.67 -20.65 5.33
N PRO A 143 22.96 -20.72 4.19
CA PRO A 143 21.50 -20.75 4.20
C PRO A 143 20.88 -21.93 4.94
N GLU A 144 21.58 -23.06 5.06
CA GLU A 144 21.10 -24.18 5.88
C GLU A 144 21.14 -23.81 7.37
N THR A 145 22.20 -23.11 7.80
CA THR A 145 22.33 -22.60 9.19
C THR A 145 21.22 -21.58 9.49
N LEU A 146 20.93 -20.68 8.54
CA LEU A 146 19.81 -19.74 8.69
C LEU A 146 18.48 -20.48 8.85
N LEU A 147 18.25 -21.52 8.03
CA LEU A 147 17.02 -22.30 8.11
C LEU A 147 16.91 -23.05 9.44
N GLU A 148 18.01 -23.58 9.98
CA GLU A 148 18.04 -24.20 11.30
C GLU A 148 17.60 -23.21 12.39
N TRP A 149 18.22 -22.02 12.43
CA TRP A 149 17.87 -20.98 13.40
C TRP A 149 16.42 -20.48 13.27
N LEU A 150 15.86 -20.43 12.06
CA LEU A 150 14.44 -20.11 11.87
C LEU A 150 13.50 -21.14 12.51
N ASN A 151 13.91 -22.40 12.56
CA ASN A 151 13.13 -23.47 13.17
C ASN A 151 13.36 -23.61 14.68
N MET A 152 14.31 -22.87 15.26
CA MET A 152 14.44 -22.73 16.73
C MET A 152 13.32 -21.83 17.26
N GLY A 153 12.83 -22.04 18.48
CA GLY A 153 11.57 -21.39 18.89
C GLY A 153 11.25 -21.38 20.37
N GLN A 154 12.21 -21.71 21.25
CA GLN A 154 11.95 -21.78 22.68
C GLN A 154 12.97 -21.00 23.50
N GLY A 155 12.49 -20.25 24.51
CA GLY A 155 13.33 -19.52 25.45
C GLY A 155 14.35 -18.58 24.77
N ASP A 156 15.61 -18.71 25.15
CA ASP A 156 16.73 -17.88 24.69
C ASP A 156 17.05 -18.06 23.19
N GLU A 157 16.52 -19.10 22.53
CA GLU A 157 16.70 -19.32 21.10
C GLU A 157 15.96 -18.29 20.22
N ARG A 158 15.03 -17.51 20.79
CA ARG A 158 14.28 -16.47 20.06
C ARG A 158 15.16 -15.36 19.54
N ASP A 159 16.25 -15.04 20.24
CA ASP A 159 17.21 -14.04 19.78
C ASP A 159 17.97 -14.54 18.55
N MET A 160 18.32 -15.84 18.51
CA MET A 160 18.91 -16.46 17.30
C MET A 160 17.91 -16.50 16.15
N GLN A 161 16.65 -16.85 16.43
CA GLN A 161 15.58 -16.81 15.44
C GLN A 161 15.40 -15.40 14.84
N LEU A 162 15.46 -14.36 15.68
CA LEU A 162 15.38 -12.96 15.24
C LEU A 162 16.58 -12.56 14.37
N ILE A 163 17.81 -12.94 14.75
CA ILE A 163 19.01 -12.70 13.95
C ILE A 163 18.89 -13.35 12.57
N ALA A 164 18.44 -14.62 12.52
CA ALA A 164 18.23 -15.35 11.27
C ALA A 164 17.18 -14.67 10.38
N LEU A 165 16.09 -14.20 10.98
CA LEU A 165 15.02 -13.47 10.32
C LEU A 165 15.48 -12.13 9.73
N GLU A 166 16.27 -11.35 10.49
CA GLU A 166 16.83 -10.09 10.01
C GLU A 166 17.82 -10.31 8.86
N GLN A 167 18.66 -11.34 8.98
CA GLN A 167 19.60 -11.74 7.94
C GLN A 167 18.88 -12.17 6.66
N LEU A 168 17.89 -13.06 6.77
CA LEU A 168 17.07 -13.48 5.63
C LEU A 168 16.42 -12.27 4.95
N CYS A 169 15.83 -11.36 5.74
CA CYS A 169 15.24 -10.15 5.21
C CYS A 169 16.24 -9.30 4.41
N MET A 170 17.47 -9.17 4.89
CA MET A 170 18.51 -8.43 4.19
C MET A 170 18.86 -9.13 2.86
N LEU A 171 19.03 -10.45 2.86
CA LEU A 171 19.32 -11.23 1.64
C LEU A 171 18.21 -11.05 0.60
N LEU A 172 16.94 -11.17 0.99
CA LEU A 172 15.80 -11.01 0.11
C LEU A 172 15.69 -9.57 -0.43
N LEU A 173 15.93 -8.55 0.40
CA LEU A 173 15.82 -7.14 0.00
C LEU A 173 16.95 -6.70 -0.93
N MET A 174 18.15 -7.27 -0.74
CA MET A 174 19.35 -6.92 -1.51
C MET A 174 19.51 -7.79 -2.76
N ALA A 175 18.68 -8.82 -2.94
CA ALA A 175 18.69 -9.66 -4.12
C ALA A 175 18.39 -8.84 -5.39
N ASP A 176 19.34 -8.84 -6.32
CA ASP A 176 19.21 -8.27 -7.65
C ASP A 176 18.81 -9.32 -8.70
N ASN A 177 18.86 -10.59 -8.33
CA ASN A 177 18.54 -11.74 -9.18
C ASN A 177 17.64 -12.73 -8.43
N VAL A 178 16.44 -12.97 -8.98
CA VAL A 178 15.42 -13.87 -8.42
C VAL A 178 15.91 -15.32 -8.35
N ASP A 179 16.58 -15.80 -9.39
CA ASP A 179 17.02 -17.20 -9.49
C ASP A 179 18.09 -17.49 -8.43
N ARG A 180 19.11 -16.63 -8.31
CA ARG A 180 20.13 -16.74 -7.25
C ARG A 180 19.54 -16.61 -5.86
N CYS A 181 18.58 -15.71 -5.68
CA CYS A 181 17.87 -15.54 -4.41
C CYS A 181 17.13 -16.82 -4.01
N PHE A 182 16.48 -17.49 -4.96
CA PHE A 182 15.76 -18.74 -4.70
C PHE A 182 16.66 -19.97 -4.68
N GLU A 183 17.86 -19.92 -5.26
CA GLU A 183 18.92 -20.92 -5.05
C GLU A 183 19.43 -20.86 -3.62
N SER A 184 19.77 -19.66 -3.12
CA SER A 184 20.26 -19.49 -1.75
C SER A 184 19.16 -19.64 -0.69
N CYS A 185 18.00 -19.03 -0.91
CA CYS A 185 16.90 -19.04 0.06
C CYS A 185 15.60 -19.58 -0.58
N PRO A 186 15.53 -20.90 -0.88
CA PRO A 186 14.43 -21.48 -1.63
C PRO A 186 13.07 -21.29 -0.93
N PRO A 187 12.06 -20.72 -1.62
CA PRO A 187 10.72 -20.54 -1.05
C PRO A 187 10.05 -21.85 -0.59
N ARG A 188 10.49 -23.00 -1.11
CA ARG A 188 9.97 -24.33 -0.72
C ARG A 188 10.32 -24.71 0.72
N THR A 189 11.40 -24.20 1.30
CA THR A 189 11.85 -24.54 2.65
C THR A 189 11.68 -23.37 3.61
N PHE A 190 12.01 -22.15 3.17
CA PHE A 190 11.95 -20.95 4.00
C PHE A 190 10.52 -20.47 4.27
N LEU A 191 9.62 -20.43 3.28
CA LEU A 191 8.24 -20.00 3.53
C LEU A 191 7.54 -20.92 4.54
N PRO A 192 7.75 -22.25 4.49
CA PRO A 192 7.20 -23.09 5.54
C PRO A 192 7.73 -22.80 6.94
N ALA A 193 9.03 -22.54 7.09
CA ALA A 193 9.59 -22.12 8.37
C ALA A 193 8.94 -20.83 8.87
N LEU A 194 8.85 -19.79 8.03
CA LEU A 194 8.21 -18.52 8.39
C LEU A 194 6.74 -18.67 8.80
N CYS A 195 5.99 -19.53 8.11
CA CYS A 195 4.60 -19.80 8.47
C CYS A 195 4.46 -20.55 9.79
N ARG A 196 5.41 -21.44 10.15
CA ARG A 196 5.43 -22.08 11.48
C ARG A 196 5.63 -21.07 12.60
N ILE A 197 6.47 -20.05 12.39
CA ILE A 197 6.65 -18.95 13.35
C ILE A 197 5.32 -18.21 13.58
N PHE A 198 4.53 -18.00 12.53
CA PHE A 198 3.20 -17.39 12.68
C PHE A 198 2.18 -18.28 13.40
N LEU A 199 2.27 -19.59 13.21
CA LEU A 199 1.40 -20.58 13.86
C LEU A 199 1.73 -20.78 15.35
N ASP A 200 2.92 -20.35 15.76
CA ASP A 200 3.35 -20.38 17.15
C ASP A 200 2.70 -19.22 17.94
N GLU A 201 1.77 -19.57 18.82
CA GLU A 201 1.04 -18.62 19.65
C GLU A 201 1.93 -17.88 20.64
N CYS A 202 3.06 -18.48 21.05
CA CYS A 202 4.03 -17.91 21.97
C CYS A 202 5.06 -17.00 21.28
N ALA A 203 5.04 -16.90 19.95
CA ALA A 203 5.97 -16.03 19.23
C ALA A 203 5.71 -14.55 19.58
N PRO A 204 6.75 -13.79 19.98
CA PRO A 204 6.60 -12.40 20.35
C PRO A 204 6.45 -11.49 19.12
N ASP A 205 5.84 -10.32 19.31
CA ASP A 205 5.49 -9.40 18.22
C ASP A 205 6.69 -8.95 17.36
N ASN A 206 7.88 -8.80 17.95
CA ASN A 206 9.09 -8.42 17.21
C ASN A 206 9.55 -9.52 16.24
N VAL A 207 9.49 -10.79 16.66
CA VAL A 207 9.82 -11.94 15.80
C VAL A 207 8.78 -12.07 14.68
N LEU A 208 7.49 -11.93 15.02
CA LEU A 208 6.41 -11.98 14.04
C LEU A 208 6.46 -10.82 13.05
N GLU A 209 6.84 -9.62 13.47
CA GLU A 209 6.97 -8.46 12.58
C GLU A 209 8.01 -8.72 11.49
N VAL A 210 9.20 -9.19 11.89
CA VAL A 210 10.26 -9.50 10.92
C VAL A 210 9.86 -10.70 10.04
N THR A 211 9.16 -11.68 10.59
CA THR A 211 8.61 -12.81 9.82
C THR A 211 7.63 -12.33 8.75
N ALA A 212 6.71 -11.42 9.10
CA ALA A 212 5.75 -10.82 8.17
C ALA A 212 6.46 -10.05 7.04
N ARG A 213 7.54 -9.34 7.40
CA ARG A 213 8.39 -8.61 6.46
C ARG A 213 9.14 -9.55 5.50
N ALA A 214 9.69 -10.65 5.99
CA ALA A 214 10.33 -11.68 5.16
C ALA A 214 9.32 -12.31 4.17
N ILE A 215 8.11 -12.64 4.63
CA ILE A 215 7.03 -13.15 3.77
C ILE A 215 6.67 -12.12 2.68
N THR A 216 6.56 -10.84 3.05
CA THR A 216 6.31 -9.74 2.11
C THR A 216 7.39 -9.69 1.03
N TYR A 217 8.66 -9.78 1.40
CA TYR A 217 9.76 -9.79 0.43
C TYR A 217 9.71 -10.99 -0.51
N TYR A 218 9.39 -12.20 -0.02
CA TYR A 218 9.18 -13.36 -0.89
C TYR A 218 8.05 -13.15 -1.91
N LEU A 219 6.94 -12.54 -1.48
CA LEU A 219 5.81 -12.23 -2.34
C LEU A 219 6.12 -11.12 -3.36
N ASP A 220 6.99 -10.17 -2.98
CA ASP A 220 7.47 -9.10 -3.86
C ASP A 220 8.45 -9.61 -4.92
N VAL A 221 9.32 -10.55 -4.54
CA VAL A 221 10.23 -11.25 -5.46
C VAL A 221 9.42 -12.10 -6.45
N SER A 222 8.44 -12.88 -5.96
CA SER A 222 7.55 -13.65 -6.82
C SER A 222 6.16 -13.86 -6.19
N ALA A 223 5.13 -13.47 -6.94
CA ALA A 223 3.74 -13.74 -6.58
C ALA A 223 3.35 -15.24 -6.68
N GLU A 224 4.26 -16.12 -7.13
CA GLU A 224 4.05 -17.57 -7.07
C GLU A 224 4.24 -18.12 -5.65
N CYS A 225 4.94 -17.39 -4.78
CA CYS A 225 5.12 -17.73 -3.37
C CYS A 225 3.78 -17.84 -2.62
N THR A 226 2.73 -17.12 -3.05
CA THR A 226 1.40 -17.15 -2.43
C THR A 226 0.86 -18.57 -2.25
N ARG A 227 1.02 -19.44 -3.25
CA ARG A 227 0.51 -20.82 -3.20
C ARG A 227 1.15 -21.67 -2.11
N ARG A 228 2.42 -21.38 -1.77
CA ARG A 228 3.15 -22.10 -0.72
C ARG A 228 2.68 -21.69 0.68
N ILE A 229 2.35 -20.41 0.86
CA ILE A 229 1.83 -19.89 2.13
C ILE A 229 0.45 -20.47 2.41
N ILE A 230 -0.45 -20.46 1.42
CA ILE A 230 -1.81 -21.01 1.61
C ILE A 230 -1.83 -22.53 1.75
N ALA A 231 -0.79 -23.24 1.27
CA ALA A 231 -0.65 -24.67 1.46
C ALA A 231 -0.27 -25.06 2.88
N MET A 232 0.07 -24.09 3.74
CA MET A 232 0.25 -24.31 5.17
C MET A 232 -1.05 -24.06 5.91
N ASP A 233 -1.61 -25.15 6.42
CA ASP A 233 -2.85 -25.12 7.18
C ASP A 233 -2.78 -24.13 8.35
N GLY A 234 -3.78 -23.26 8.42
CA GLY A 234 -3.89 -22.26 9.47
C GLY A 234 -2.99 -21.03 9.31
N ALA A 235 -2.01 -21.00 8.40
CA ALA A 235 -1.05 -19.89 8.30
C ALA A 235 -1.74 -18.54 8.02
N VAL A 236 -2.66 -18.50 7.04
CA VAL A 236 -3.42 -17.28 6.72
C VAL A 236 -4.32 -16.87 7.89
N LYS A 237 -4.93 -17.85 8.57
CA LYS A 237 -5.77 -17.58 9.75
C LYS A 237 -4.95 -17.02 10.91
N ALA A 238 -3.75 -17.52 11.14
CA ALA A 238 -2.84 -16.99 12.15
C ALA A 238 -2.44 -15.53 11.85
N ILE A 239 -2.15 -15.19 10.60
CA ILE A 239 -1.89 -13.81 10.17
C ILE A 239 -3.12 -12.92 10.43
N CYS A 240 -4.32 -13.39 10.09
CA CYS A 240 -5.57 -12.67 10.36
C CYS A 240 -5.80 -12.44 11.87
N ASN A 241 -5.55 -13.47 12.70
CA ASN A 241 -5.75 -13.39 14.15
C ASN A 241 -4.86 -12.33 14.81
N ARG A 242 -3.65 -12.09 14.29
CA ARG A 242 -2.77 -11.02 14.80
C ARG A 242 -3.38 -9.63 14.64
N LEU A 243 -4.30 -9.41 13.69
CA LEU A 243 -5.05 -8.15 13.57
C LEU A 243 -6.14 -8.00 14.63
N VAL A 244 -6.70 -9.12 15.12
CA VAL A 244 -7.78 -9.14 16.12
C VAL A 244 -7.24 -8.82 17.51
N VAL A 245 -6.05 -9.34 17.84
CA VAL A 245 -5.42 -9.14 19.16
C VAL A 245 -4.42 -7.98 19.19
N ALA A 246 -4.28 -7.22 18.10
CA ALA A 246 -3.28 -6.16 17.98
C ALA A 246 -3.49 -5.05 19.02
N GLU A 247 -2.47 -4.79 19.85
CA GLU A 247 -2.48 -3.71 20.83
C GLU A 247 -1.65 -2.52 20.32
N LEU A 248 -2.29 -1.57 19.62
CA LEU A 248 -1.59 -0.45 18.97
C LEU A 248 -1.04 0.61 19.95
N ALA A 249 -1.04 0.33 21.26
CA ALA A 249 -0.30 1.12 22.25
C ALA A 249 1.20 0.81 22.17
N SER A 250 1.54 -0.46 21.89
CA SER A 250 2.91 -0.88 21.62
C SER A 250 3.29 -0.55 20.18
N ARG A 251 4.47 0.05 20.00
CA ARG A 251 5.00 0.33 18.67
C ARG A 251 5.20 -0.96 17.86
N THR A 252 5.78 -1.98 18.47
CA THR A 252 6.09 -3.25 17.79
C THR A 252 4.81 -3.96 17.35
N SER A 253 3.79 -3.99 18.21
CA SER A 253 2.49 -4.60 17.88
C SER A 253 1.78 -3.86 16.74
N LYS A 254 1.87 -2.52 16.75
CA LYS A 254 1.41 -1.71 15.63
C LYS A 254 2.17 -2.04 14.34
N ASP A 255 3.50 -2.05 14.37
CA ASP A 255 4.33 -2.36 13.20
C ASP A 255 4.00 -3.76 12.64
N LEU A 256 3.81 -4.76 13.51
CA LEU A 256 3.33 -6.10 13.13
C LEU A 256 1.96 -6.06 12.44
N ALA A 257 0.98 -5.34 12.99
CA ALA A 257 -0.35 -5.26 12.40
C ALA A 257 -0.30 -4.62 10.99
N GLU A 258 0.52 -3.59 10.81
CA GLU A 258 0.72 -2.98 9.50
C GLU A 258 1.36 -3.95 8.49
N GLN A 259 2.34 -4.74 8.92
CA GLN A 259 2.94 -5.78 8.08
C GLN A 259 1.94 -6.91 7.77
N CYS A 260 1.10 -7.33 8.72
CA CYS A 260 0.07 -8.35 8.48
C CYS A 260 -0.92 -7.90 7.40
N ILE A 261 -1.37 -6.64 7.44
CA ILE A 261 -2.20 -6.07 6.36
C ILE A 261 -1.47 -6.13 5.02
N LYS A 262 -0.17 -5.84 4.99
CA LYS A 262 0.60 -5.89 3.75
C LYS A 262 0.71 -7.30 3.17
N VAL A 263 0.98 -8.29 4.02
CA VAL A 263 0.99 -9.72 3.63
C VAL A 263 -0.38 -10.13 3.07
N LEU A 264 -1.47 -9.78 3.77
CA LEU A 264 -2.84 -10.08 3.32
C LEU A 264 -3.20 -9.39 2.00
N GLU A 265 -2.73 -8.17 1.76
CA GLU A 265 -2.93 -7.45 0.49
C GLU A 265 -2.28 -8.21 -0.69
N LEU A 266 -1.06 -8.70 -0.49
CA LEU A 266 -0.33 -9.46 -1.49
C LEU A 266 -0.97 -10.83 -1.75
N ILE A 267 -1.33 -11.58 -0.72
CA ILE A 267 -2.02 -12.87 -0.85
C ILE A 267 -3.36 -12.68 -1.57
N CYS A 268 -4.16 -11.69 -1.16
CA CYS A 268 -5.46 -11.38 -1.77
C CYS A 268 -5.38 -11.05 -3.27
N THR A 269 -4.21 -10.65 -3.78
CA THR A 269 -4.06 -10.34 -5.20
C THR A 269 -4.23 -11.56 -6.10
N ARG A 270 -3.93 -12.78 -5.61
CA ARG A 270 -4.09 -14.03 -6.36
C ARG A 270 -5.07 -15.00 -5.71
N GLU A 271 -5.06 -15.09 -4.39
CA GLU A 271 -5.76 -16.13 -3.63
C GLU A 271 -6.72 -15.50 -2.61
N ALA A 272 -7.57 -14.58 -3.06
CA ALA A 272 -8.59 -13.93 -2.21
C ALA A 272 -9.57 -14.92 -1.56
N GLY A 273 -9.79 -16.09 -2.18
CA GLY A 273 -10.63 -17.16 -1.60
C GLY A 273 -10.05 -17.70 -0.29
N ALA A 274 -8.76 -18.04 -0.27
CA ALA A 274 -8.10 -18.54 0.94
C ALA A 274 -8.14 -17.53 2.10
N VAL A 275 -8.00 -16.23 1.80
CA VAL A 275 -8.09 -15.18 2.83
C VAL A 275 -9.53 -15.00 3.33
N PHE A 276 -10.52 -15.16 2.45
CA PHE A 276 -11.94 -15.12 2.83
C PHE A 276 -12.30 -16.31 3.74
N GLU A 277 -11.92 -17.53 3.36
CA GLU A 277 -12.12 -18.76 4.14
C GLU A 277 -11.43 -18.71 5.50
N ALA A 278 -10.28 -18.04 5.60
CA ALA A 278 -9.58 -17.79 6.86
C ALA A 278 -10.27 -16.74 7.77
N GLY A 279 -11.43 -16.19 7.39
CA GLY A 279 -12.15 -15.16 8.15
C GLY A 279 -11.55 -13.77 8.02
N GLY A 280 -10.68 -13.53 7.04
CA GLY A 280 -9.92 -12.28 6.89
C GLY A 280 -10.81 -11.04 6.69
N LEU A 281 -12.00 -11.19 6.11
CA LEU A 281 -12.90 -10.07 5.86
C LEU A 281 -13.33 -9.38 7.18
N ASN A 282 -13.85 -10.16 8.13
CA ASN A 282 -14.29 -9.63 9.42
C ASN A 282 -13.10 -9.09 10.23
N CYS A 283 -11.95 -9.75 10.17
CA CYS A 283 -10.72 -9.31 10.85
C CYS A 283 -10.28 -7.93 10.34
N VAL A 284 -10.21 -7.75 9.01
CA VAL A 284 -9.75 -6.49 8.41
C VAL A 284 -10.80 -5.39 8.54
N LEU A 285 -12.09 -5.70 8.42
CA LEU A 285 -13.17 -4.72 8.67
C LEU A 285 -13.11 -4.17 10.10
N SER A 286 -12.97 -5.06 11.09
CA SER A 286 -12.85 -4.66 12.50
C SER A 286 -11.58 -3.84 12.73
N PHE A 287 -10.45 -4.26 12.13
CA PHE A 287 -9.20 -3.50 12.20
C PHE A 287 -9.34 -2.07 11.65
N ILE A 288 -9.97 -1.87 10.49
CA ILE A 288 -10.19 -0.52 9.93
C ILE A 288 -11.07 0.31 10.87
N ARG A 289 -12.16 -0.28 11.38
CA ARG A 289 -13.12 0.41 12.26
C ARG A 289 -12.47 0.84 13.58
N ASP A 290 -11.73 -0.06 14.22
CA ASP A 290 -11.27 0.12 15.59
C ASP A 290 -9.89 0.79 15.65
N ASN A 291 -9.06 0.61 14.62
CA ASN A 291 -7.66 1.06 14.60
C ASN A 291 -7.30 2.00 13.44
N GLY A 292 -8.22 2.30 12.52
CA GLY A 292 -7.93 3.03 11.28
C GLY A 292 -7.33 4.42 11.48
N CYS A 293 -7.64 5.11 12.58
CA CYS A 293 -7.07 6.42 12.92
C CYS A 293 -5.65 6.35 13.52
N ARG A 294 -5.21 5.16 13.96
CA ARG A 294 -3.93 4.94 14.65
C ARG A 294 -2.82 4.43 13.75
N VAL A 295 -3.15 4.00 12.52
CA VAL A 295 -2.22 3.41 11.55
C VAL A 295 -1.87 4.37 10.42
N HIS A 296 -0.83 4.04 9.67
CA HIS A 296 -0.49 4.81 8.48
C HIS A 296 -1.62 4.77 7.43
N LYS A 297 -1.83 5.89 6.72
CA LYS A 297 -2.86 5.98 5.66
C LYS A 297 -2.67 4.95 4.55
N ASP A 298 -1.43 4.66 4.19
CA ASP A 298 -1.11 3.64 3.18
C ASP A 298 -1.55 2.24 3.65
N THR A 299 -1.35 1.92 4.93
CA THR A 299 -1.83 0.68 5.56
C THR A 299 -3.36 0.64 5.58
N LEU A 300 -4.01 1.75 5.95
CA LEU A 300 -5.46 1.88 5.92
C LEU A 300 -6.04 1.64 4.51
N HIS A 301 -5.40 2.19 3.48
CA HIS A 301 -5.81 1.99 2.09
C HIS A 301 -5.54 0.57 1.61
N SER A 302 -4.45 -0.06 2.06
CA SER A 302 -4.14 -1.46 1.78
C SER A 302 -5.17 -2.40 2.43
N ALA A 303 -5.58 -2.12 3.68
CA ALA A 303 -6.66 -2.83 4.36
C ALA A 303 -7.99 -2.70 3.59
N MET A 304 -8.34 -1.49 3.14
CA MET A 304 -9.53 -1.29 2.33
C MET A 304 -9.45 -2.01 0.97
N ALA A 305 -8.25 -2.15 0.40
CA ALA A 305 -8.03 -2.92 -0.83
C ALA A 305 -8.18 -4.43 -0.62
N VAL A 306 -7.86 -4.94 0.57
CA VAL A 306 -8.15 -6.32 1.00
C VAL A 306 -9.67 -6.50 1.12
N VAL A 307 -10.35 -5.66 1.90
CA VAL A 307 -11.82 -5.70 2.07
C VAL A 307 -12.53 -5.67 0.72
N SER A 308 -12.15 -4.75 -0.17
CA SER A 308 -12.76 -4.62 -1.50
C SER A 308 -12.68 -5.91 -2.31
N ARG A 309 -11.57 -6.66 -2.22
CA ARG A 309 -11.41 -7.95 -2.92
C ARG A 309 -12.20 -9.06 -2.23
N LEU A 310 -12.18 -9.11 -0.91
CA LEU A 310 -12.88 -10.13 -0.13
C LEU A 310 -14.40 -10.01 -0.25
N CYS A 311 -14.96 -8.80 -0.31
CA CYS A 311 -16.38 -8.58 -0.57
C CYS A 311 -16.84 -9.17 -1.92
N THR A 312 -15.95 -9.35 -2.90
CA THR A 312 -16.30 -10.03 -4.16
C THR A 312 -16.51 -11.54 -4.01
N LYS A 313 -16.06 -12.13 -2.89
CA LYS A 313 -16.20 -13.55 -2.55
C LYS A 313 -17.43 -13.85 -1.70
N MET A 314 -18.01 -12.83 -1.08
CA MET A 314 -19.22 -12.95 -0.28
C MET A 314 -20.41 -13.39 -1.15
N GLU A 315 -21.19 -14.32 -0.63
CA GLU A 315 -22.46 -14.76 -1.19
C GLU A 315 -23.66 -14.34 -0.29
N PRO A 316 -24.86 -14.15 -0.85
CA PRO A 316 -26.04 -13.70 -0.09
C PRO A 316 -26.42 -14.57 1.13
N GLN A 317 -26.10 -15.86 1.08
CA GLN A 317 -26.38 -16.83 2.14
C GLN A 317 -25.31 -16.93 3.23
N ASP A 318 -24.21 -16.18 3.11
CA ASP A 318 -23.11 -16.27 4.06
C ASP A 318 -23.55 -15.74 5.44
N ALA A 319 -23.30 -16.53 6.49
CA ALA A 319 -23.66 -16.16 7.87
C ALA A 319 -22.95 -14.89 8.37
N SER A 320 -21.83 -14.51 7.75
CA SER A 320 -21.06 -13.30 8.06
C SER A 320 -21.58 -12.04 7.36
N LEU A 321 -22.55 -12.17 6.44
CA LEU A 321 -23.06 -11.05 5.66
C LEU A 321 -23.61 -9.92 6.54
N PRO A 322 -24.46 -10.15 7.57
CA PRO A 322 -25.01 -9.07 8.39
C PRO A 322 -23.91 -8.22 9.05
N ALA A 323 -22.92 -8.88 9.66
CA ALA A 323 -21.78 -8.20 10.29
C ALA A 323 -20.94 -7.40 9.28
N CYS A 324 -20.80 -7.92 8.05
CA CYS A 324 -20.12 -7.21 6.96
C CYS A 324 -20.90 -5.96 6.52
N VAL A 325 -22.22 -6.06 6.34
CA VAL A 325 -23.08 -4.93 5.95
C VAL A 325 -23.06 -3.84 7.02
N GLU A 326 -23.12 -4.21 8.29
CA GLU A 326 -23.01 -3.28 9.41
C GLU A 326 -21.67 -2.54 9.39
N ALA A 327 -20.55 -3.28 9.33
CA ALA A 327 -19.22 -2.70 9.31
C ALA A 327 -19.01 -1.79 8.08
N LEU A 328 -19.43 -2.22 6.88
CA LEU A 328 -19.35 -1.41 5.67
C LEU A 328 -20.20 -0.13 5.78
N SER A 329 -21.34 -0.18 6.45
CA SER A 329 -22.19 0.99 6.69
C SER A 329 -21.51 2.01 7.60
N THR A 330 -20.77 1.55 8.62
CA THR A 330 -19.90 2.43 9.43
C THR A 330 -18.78 3.02 8.58
N LEU A 331 -18.09 2.20 7.77
CA LEU A 331 -16.99 2.64 6.91
C LEU A 331 -17.44 3.59 5.80
N LEU A 332 -18.69 3.52 5.36
CA LEU A 332 -19.28 4.45 4.41
C LEU A 332 -19.31 5.88 4.98
N LYS A 333 -19.28 6.07 6.30
CA LYS A 333 -19.24 7.39 6.96
C LYS A 333 -17.83 7.79 7.42
N HIS A 334 -16.81 7.05 7.02
CA HIS A 334 -15.44 7.27 7.45
C HIS A 334 -14.87 8.60 6.90
N GLU A 335 -14.08 9.30 7.72
CA GLU A 335 -13.50 10.62 7.37
C GLU A 335 -12.53 10.55 6.17
N ASP A 336 -11.77 9.45 6.06
CA ASP A 336 -10.92 9.23 4.89
C ASP A 336 -11.75 8.80 3.67
N SER A 337 -11.82 9.69 2.68
CA SER A 337 -12.56 9.46 1.42
C SER A 337 -12.20 8.16 0.70
N HIS A 338 -10.96 7.66 0.78
CA HIS A 338 -10.59 6.41 0.12
C HIS A 338 -11.28 5.20 0.75
N VAL A 339 -11.45 5.24 2.08
CA VAL A 339 -12.16 4.22 2.85
C VAL A 339 -13.66 4.29 2.53
N ALA A 340 -14.26 5.48 2.59
CA ALA A 340 -15.67 5.65 2.27
C ALA A 340 -16.02 5.26 0.81
N ASP A 341 -15.20 5.70 -0.16
CA ASP A 341 -15.32 5.29 -1.58
C ASP A 341 -15.10 3.78 -1.75
N GLY A 342 -14.24 3.19 -0.92
CA GLY A 342 -14.01 1.75 -0.85
C GLY A 342 -15.24 0.99 -0.38
N ALA A 343 -15.86 1.43 0.72
CA ALA A 343 -17.09 0.84 1.24
C ALA A 343 -18.24 0.92 0.22
N LEU A 344 -18.38 2.06 -0.45
CA LEU A 344 -19.34 2.23 -1.55
C LEU A 344 -19.14 1.21 -2.67
N ARG A 345 -17.89 0.98 -3.09
CA ARG A 345 -17.55 -0.05 -4.10
C ARG A 345 -17.81 -1.47 -3.61
N CYS A 346 -17.66 -1.73 -2.31
CA CYS A 346 -18.03 -3.02 -1.71
C CYS A 346 -19.54 -3.25 -1.79
N PHE A 347 -20.36 -2.26 -1.41
CA PHE A 347 -21.82 -2.33 -1.55
C PHE A 347 -22.26 -2.53 -3.00
N ALA A 348 -21.64 -1.83 -3.95
CA ALA A 348 -21.90 -2.06 -5.38
C ALA A 348 -21.61 -3.51 -5.80
N SER A 349 -20.50 -4.08 -5.31
CA SER A 349 -20.13 -5.48 -5.61
C SER A 349 -21.09 -6.49 -4.97
N LEU A 350 -21.53 -6.23 -3.74
CA LEU A 350 -22.52 -7.06 -3.05
C LEU A 350 -23.89 -6.99 -3.75
N ALA A 351 -24.38 -5.80 -4.10
CA ALA A 351 -25.66 -5.64 -4.79
C ALA A 351 -25.67 -6.34 -6.17
N ASP A 352 -24.55 -6.30 -6.88
CA ASP A 352 -24.36 -7.03 -8.14
C ASP A 352 -24.37 -8.56 -7.93
N ARG A 353 -23.84 -9.06 -6.80
CA ARG A 353 -23.95 -10.48 -6.41
C ARG A 353 -25.40 -10.89 -6.14
N PHE A 354 -26.15 -10.12 -5.37
CA PHE A 354 -27.58 -10.35 -5.12
C PHE A 354 -28.38 -10.40 -6.42
N THR A 355 -28.13 -9.44 -7.32
CA THR A 355 -28.76 -9.38 -8.64
C THR A 355 -28.48 -10.63 -9.46
N ARG A 356 -27.21 -11.06 -9.54
CA ARG A 356 -26.82 -12.27 -10.29
C ARG A 356 -27.41 -13.56 -9.71
N ARG A 357 -27.66 -13.61 -8.41
CA ARG A 357 -28.29 -14.75 -7.73
C ARG A 357 -29.82 -14.69 -7.76
N GLY A 358 -30.42 -13.58 -8.20
CA GLY A 358 -31.86 -13.37 -8.17
C GLY A 358 -32.42 -13.30 -6.74
N VAL A 359 -31.61 -12.86 -5.77
CA VAL A 359 -31.97 -12.74 -4.35
C VAL A 359 -32.28 -11.28 -4.04
N ASP A 360 -33.29 -11.04 -3.20
CA ASP A 360 -33.67 -9.69 -2.75
C ASP A 360 -32.50 -9.01 -2.00
N PRO A 361 -32.00 -7.84 -2.46
CA PRO A 361 -30.91 -7.11 -1.80
C PRO A 361 -31.35 -6.32 -0.55
N ALA A 362 -32.58 -6.51 -0.06
CA ALA A 362 -33.08 -5.89 1.18
C ALA A 362 -32.08 -5.95 2.36
N PRO A 363 -31.36 -7.07 2.62
CA PRO A 363 -30.39 -7.12 3.74
C PRO A 363 -29.28 -6.08 3.64
N LEU A 364 -28.91 -5.64 2.43
CA LEU A 364 -27.87 -4.62 2.25
C LEU A 364 -28.32 -3.23 2.75
N ALA A 365 -29.62 -3.00 2.87
CA ALA A 365 -30.20 -1.72 3.24
C ALA A 365 -30.51 -1.59 4.75
N GLU A 366 -30.33 -2.65 5.55
CA GLU A 366 -30.72 -2.72 6.96
C GLU A 366 -30.08 -1.62 7.83
N HIS A 367 -28.85 -1.24 7.52
CA HIS A 367 -28.08 -0.25 8.30
C HIS A 367 -28.09 1.16 7.70
N GLY A 368 -29.16 1.52 6.98
CA GLY A 368 -29.36 2.89 6.48
C GLY A 368 -28.53 3.25 5.23
N LEU A 369 -28.07 2.25 4.48
CA LEU A 369 -27.31 2.43 3.23
C LEU A 369 -28.02 3.40 2.27
N VAL A 370 -29.32 3.19 2.05
CA VAL A 370 -30.14 4.00 1.14
C VAL A 370 -30.13 5.49 1.51
N THR A 371 -30.35 5.78 2.79
CA THR A 371 -30.35 7.15 3.31
C THR A 371 -28.99 7.81 3.13
N GLU A 372 -27.90 7.09 3.39
CA GLU A 372 -26.53 7.59 3.21
C GLU A 372 -26.21 7.86 1.72
N LEU A 373 -26.65 6.99 0.81
CA LEU A 373 -26.50 7.19 -0.63
C LEU A 373 -27.22 8.44 -1.13
N LEU A 374 -28.45 8.68 -0.66
CA LEU A 374 -29.21 9.89 -0.99
C LEU A 374 -28.56 11.15 -0.43
N ASN A 375 -28.09 11.12 0.82
CA ASN A 375 -27.40 12.25 1.43
C ASN A 375 -26.13 12.61 0.63
N ARG A 376 -25.33 11.61 0.25
CA ARG A 376 -24.14 11.79 -0.60
C ARG A 376 -24.48 12.32 -1.99
N LEU A 377 -25.57 11.86 -2.59
CA LEU A 377 -26.04 12.35 -3.89
C LEU A 377 -26.49 13.82 -3.80
N SER A 378 -27.25 14.18 -2.76
CA SER A 378 -27.68 15.54 -2.48
C SER A 378 -26.50 16.48 -2.27
N ASN A 379 -25.50 16.06 -1.48
CA ASN A 379 -24.30 16.86 -1.24
C ASN A 379 -23.43 17.00 -2.50
N ALA A 380 -23.45 16.01 -3.40
CA ALA A 380 -22.76 16.08 -4.68
C ALA A 380 -23.45 16.98 -5.71
N ALA A 381 -24.76 17.26 -5.54
CA ALA A 381 -25.51 18.18 -6.40
C ALA A 381 -25.25 19.67 -6.10
N GLY A 382 -24.52 19.97 -5.01
CA GLY A 382 -24.20 21.34 -4.56
C GLY A 382 -25.42 22.09 -4.00
N PRO A 383 -25.22 23.20 -3.27
CA PRO A 383 -26.29 24.17 -3.09
C PRO A 383 -26.67 24.67 -4.48
N ALA A 384 -27.93 24.60 -4.86
CA ALA A 384 -28.42 25.23 -6.06
C ALA A 384 -28.01 26.71 -6.03
N ALA A 385 -27.00 27.07 -6.82
CA ALA A 385 -26.64 28.46 -7.05
C ALA A 385 -27.88 29.11 -7.70
N THR A 386 -28.63 29.83 -6.87
CA THR A 386 -29.69 30.70 -7.33
C THR A 386 -29.01 31.89 -7.98
N THR A 387 -28.80 31.83 -9.30
CA THR A 387 -28.44 33.02 -10.08
C THR A 387 -29.39 33.14 -11.25
N CYS A 388 -30.32 34.05 -11.04
CA CYS A 388 -31.18 34.73 -11.97
C CYS A 388 -30.48 35.11 -13.29
N THR A 389 -31.28 34.99 -14.34
CA THR A 389 -31.11 35.50 -15.70
C THR A 389 -30.61 36.95 -15.78
N GLY A 390 -29.55 37.17 -16.55
CA GLY A 390 -29.18 38.48 -17.11
C GLY A 390 -28.28 38.30 -18.34
N PRO A 391 -28.54 38.95 -19.49
CA PRO A 391 -27.73 38.80 -20.70
C PRO A 391 -26.56 39.80 -20.70
N GLY A 392 -25.33 39.29 -20.88
CA GLY A 392 -24.13 40.11 -21.04
C GLY A 392 -22.91 39.26 -21.44
N THR A 393 -22.23 39.68 -22.50
CA THR A 393 -21.17 39.04 -23.30
C THR A 393 -19.81 38.85 -22.57
N PRO A 394 -18.84 38.09 -23.14
CA PRO A 394 -17.88 37.26 -22.39
C PRO A 394 -16.57 37.96 -22.01
N GLY A 395 -16.07 37.64 -20.80
CA GLY A 395 -14.76 38.07 -20.29
C GLY A 395 -13.92 36.88 -19.83
N VAL A 396 -12.72 36.78 -20.41
CA VAL A 396 -11.68 35.77 -20.21
C VAL A 396 -10.92 36.03 -18.90
N ASN A 397 -10.84 35.06 -17.98
CA ASN A 397 -9.57 34.51 -17.42
C ASN A 397 -9.68 33.68 -16.12
N THR A 398 -8.95 32.55 -16.17
CA THR A 398 -8.15 31.89 -15.12
C THR A 398 -8.76 31.11 -13.94
N THR A 399 -8.35 29.83 -13.93
CA THR A 399 -7.91 28.98 -12.79
C THR A 399 -8.95 28.45 -11.80
N THR A 400 -9.37 27.19 -11.99
CA THR A 400 -8.87 26.01 -11.24
C THR A 400 -9.51 24.74 -11.80
N THR A 401 -8.72 23.88 -12.45
CA THR A 401 -9.15 22.53 -12.86
C THR A 401 -8.72 21.48 -11.83
N ALA A 402 -9.67 20.56 -11.58
CA ALA A 402 -9.58 19.25 -10.91
C ALA A 402 -9.76 19.21 -9.38
N PRO A 403 -10.98 18.84 -8.92
CA PRO A 403 -11.23 17.44 -8.52
C PRO A 403 -12.54 16.81 -9.08
N GLU A 404 -13.12 17.35 -10.16
CA GLU A 404 -14.47 16.96 -10.63
C GLU A 404 -14.60 15.52 -11.19
N THR A 405 -13.50 14.86 -11.55
CA THR A 405 -13.54 13.49 -12.12
C THR A 405 -13.79 12.41 -11.08
N LYS A 406 -13.46 12.65 -9.80
CA LYS A 406 -13.63 11.66 -8.73
C LYS A 406 -15.02 11.72 -8.09
N SER A 407 -15.61 12.92 -8.03
CA SER A 407 -17.01 13.09 -7.61
C SER A 407 -17.97 12.47 -8.63
N SER A 408 -17.76 12.67 -9.93
CA SER A 408 -18.64 12.12 -10.97
C SER A 408 -18.67 10.58 -11.01
N ALA A 409 -17.53 9.91 -10.87
CA ALA A 409 -17.46 8.45 -10.80
C ALA A 409 -18.16 7.89 -9.55
N SER A 410 -18.04 8.58 -8.41
CA SER A 410 -18.70 8.20 -7.17
C SER A 410 -20.21 8.40 -7.27
N VAL A 411 -20.66 9.53 -7.87
CA VAL A 411 -22.08 9.80 -8.15
C VAL A 411 -22.68 8.75 -9.09
N SER A 412 -21.97 8.36 -10.16
CA SER A 412 -22.43 7.28 -11.04
C SER A 412 -22.60 5.97 -10.27
N THR A 413 -21.66 5.63 -9.38
CA THR A 413 -21.73 4.42 -8.57
C THR A 413 -22.92 4.48 -7.60
N ILE A 414 -23.17 5.63 -6.98
CA ILE A 414 -24.33 5.86 -6.11
C ILE A 414 -25.64 5.66 -6.87
N ILE A 415 -25.79 6.28 -8.04
CA ILE A 415 -27.00 6.16 -8.87
C ILE A 415 -27.22 4.72 -9.32
N SER A 416 -26.16 4.05 -9.79
CA SER A 416 -26.24 2.64 -10.20
C SER A 416 -26.63 1.74 -9.02
N LEU A 417 -26.02 1.93 -7.86
CA LEU A 417 -26.34 1.14 -6.66
C LEU A 417 -27.78 1.37 -6.20
N LEU A 418 -28.23 2.63 -6.11
CA LEU A 418 -29.63 2.96 -5.79
C LEU A 418 -30.60 2.33 -6.79
N SER A 419 -30.30 2.40 -8.09
CA SER A 419 -31.13 1.77 -9.12
C SER A 419 -31.21 0.25 -8.95
N THR A 420 -30.09 -0.41 -8.66
CA THR A 420 -30.03 -1.86 -8.40
C THR A 420 -30.84 -2.23 -7.15
N LEU A 421 -30.69 -1.49 -6.05
CA LEU A 421 -31.41 -1.74 -4.80
C LEU A 421 -32.93 -1.57 -4.98
N CYS A 422 -33.39 -0.48 -5.61
CA CYS A 422 -34.81 -0.24 -5.82
C CYS A 422 -35.43 -1.24 -6.80
N ARG A 423 -34.74 -1.61 -7.88
CA ARG A 423 -35.24 -2.62 -8.83
C ARG A 423 -35.25 -4.02 -8.23
N GLY A 424 -34.26 -4.34 -7.40
CA GLY A 424 -34.09 -5.66 -6.80
C GLY A 424 -35.01 -5.93 -5.60
N SER A 425 -35.49 -4.88 -4.92
CA SER A 425 -36.28 -5.03 -3.70
C SER A 425 -37.57 -4.18 -3.71
N PRO A 426 -38.76 -4.81 -3.63
CA PRO A 426 -40.01 -4.07 -3.51
C PRO A 426 -40.13 -3.36 -2.15
N VAL A 427 -39.52 -3.90 -1.09
CA VAL A 427 -39.52 -3.31 0.26
C VAL A 427 -38.73 -2.01 0.29
N ILE A 428 -37.54 -1.99 -0.33
CA ILE A 428 -36.74 -0.76 -0.46
C ILE A 428 -37.54 0.30 -1.24
N THR A 429 -38.18 -0.09 -2.34
CA THR A 429 -39.00 0.83 -3.16
C THR A 429 -40.23 1.35 -2.41
N HIS A 430 -40.90 0.52 -1.63
CA HIS A 430 -42.05 0.93 -0.83
C HIS A 430 -41.63 1.89 0.30
N ASN A 431 -40.51 1.61 0.98
CA ASN A 431 -39.93 2.51 1.96
C ASN A 431 -39.46 3.84 1.34
N TYR A 432 -39.19 3.88 0.03
CA TYR A 432 -38.92 5.09 -0.74
C TYR A 432 -40.16 5.92 -1.09
N GLN A 433 -41.30 5.28 -1.35
CA GLN A 433 -42.55 5.95 -1.74
C GLN A 433 -43.37 6.46 -0.55
N MET A 434 -43.24 5.83 0.62
CA MET A 434 -43.99 6.16 1.83
C MET A 434 -43.35 7.15 2.86
N PRO A 435 -42.13 7.74 2.71
CA PRO A 435 -41.66 8.76 3.64
C PRO A 435 -42.56 10.01 3.64
N SER A 436 -43.22 10.29 2.52
CA SER A 436 -44.06 11.48 2.33
C SER A 436 -45.52 11.32 2.80
N ARG A 437 -45.90 10.18 3.41
CA ARG A 437 -47.27 9.96 3.94
C ARG A 437 -47.36 9.96 5.48
N LYS A 438 -46.26 10.21 6.18
CA LYS A 438 -46.25 10.47 7.63
C LYS A 438 -45.84 11.92 7.89
N LEU A 439 -46.69 12.85 7.48
CA LEU A 439 -46.71 14.24 7.96
C LEU A 439 -48.17 14.71 7.93
#